data_AF-A0A6L6HRD6-F1
#
_entry.id   AF-A0A6L6HRD6-F1
#
_cell.length_a   1.000
_cell.length_b   1.000
_cell.length_c   1.000
_cell.angle_alpha   90.00
_cell.angle_beta   90.00
_cell.angle_gamma   90.00
#
_symmetry.space_group_name_H-M   'P 1'
#
loop_
_entity.id
_entity.type
_entity.pdbx_description
1 polymer ?
#
loop_
_entity_poly.entity_id
_entity_poly.type
_entity_poly.pdbx_seq_one_letter_code
_entity_poly.pdbx_strand_id
1 'polypeptide(L)'
;MATLRAHIDALDERLVGLLAQRHALIAQAARIKKRIGLPARIDDRVEEVVANAGRHAASRGLDRALIENIWRQLVEAAIAQEDRYLNGDRP
;
A
#
# COMPACT_ATOMS: atom_id res chain seq x y z
N MET A 1 -4.24 14.33 28.51
CA MET A 1 -3.73 14.64 27.16
C MET A 1 -2.45 13.88 26.82
N ALA A 2 -1.39 13.91 27.64
CA ALA A 2 -0.14 13.18 27.36
C ALA A 2 -0.33 11.66 27.15
N THR A 3 -1.11 10.99 28.01
CA THR A 3 -1.40 9.55 27.90
C THR A 3 -2.14 9.18 26.61
N LEU A 4 -3.07 10.04 26.15
CA LEU A 4 -3.79 9.81 24.90
C LEU A 4 -2.86 9.89 23.69
N ARG A 5 -1.93 10.87 23.68
CA ARG A 5 -0.92 10.99 22.62
C ARG A 5 -0.03 9.76 22.56
N ALA A 6 0.45 9.28 23.71
CA ALA A 6 1.25 8.05 23.76
C ALA A 6 0.51 6.81 23.20
N HIS A 7 -0.80 6.71 23.41
CA HIS A 7 -1.60 5.64 22.80
C HIS A 7 -1.75 5.79 21.29
N ILE A 8 -1.86 7.02 20.79
CA ILE A 8 -1.89 7.31 19.34
C ILE A 8 -0.53 6.97 18.73
N ASP A 9 0.56 7.42 19.33
CA ASP A 9 1.92 7.16 18.84
C ASP A 9 2.21 5.65 18.74
N ALA A 10 1.82 4.88 19.75
CA ALA A 10 1.95 3.41 19.74
C ALA A 10 1.06 2.74 18.67
N LEU A 11 -0.11 3.32 18.37
CA LEU A 11 -0.95 2.83 17.28
C LEU A 11 -0.32 3.15 15.92
N ASP A 12 0.22 4.35 15.75
CA ASP A 12 0.87 4.78 14.52
C ASP A 12 2.11 3.93 14.21
N GLU A 13 2.91 3.59 15.22
CA GLU A 13 4.02 2.64 15.07
C GLU A 13 3.53 1.27 14.53
N ARG A 14 2.42 0.76 15.07
CA ARG A 14 1.83 -0.50 14.60
C ARG A 14 1.30 -0.39 13.18
N LEU A 15 0.69 0.74 12.80
CA LEU A 15 0.22 1.00 11.44
C LEU A 15 1.39 1.00 10.46
N VAL A 16 2.49 1.67 10.80
CA VAL A 16 3.72 1.66 9.98
C VAL A 16 4.29 0.24 9.86
N GLY A 17 4.30 -0.54 10.94
CA GLY A 17 4.70 -1.95 10.91
C GLY A 17 3.85 -2.81 9.95
N LEU A 18 2.53 -2.59 9.90
CA LEU A 18 1.65 -3.26 8.95
C LEU A 18 1.89 -2.81 7.50
N LEU A 19 2.18 -1.52 7.28
CA LEU A 19 2.56 -1.01 5.96
C LEU A 19 3.88 -1.62 5.48
N ALA A 20 4.86 -1.82 6.36
CA ALA A 20 6.10 -2.51 6.03
C ALA A 20 5.86 -3.98 5.62
N GLN A 21 4.98 -4.70 6.32
CA GLN A 21 4.59 -6.05 5.94
C GLN A 21 3.89 -6.08 4.57
N ARG A 22 2.95 -5.16 4.33
CA ARG A 22 2.30 -5.00 3.01
C ARG A 22 3.35 -4.76 1.91
N HIS A 23 4.34 -3.91 2.19
CA HIS A 23 5.41 -3.60 1.25
C HIS A 23 6.28 -4.82 0.93
N ALA A 24 6.61 -5.64 1.93
CA ALA A 24 7.35 -6.88 1.73
C ALA A 24 6.61 -7.86 0.81
N LEU A 25 5.28 -7.99 0.97
CA LEU A 25 4.42 -8.80 0.10
C LEU A 25 4.46 -8.31 -1.36
N ILE A 26 4.40 -7.00 -1.57
CA ILE A 26 4.52 -6.39 -2.90
C ILE A 26 5.88 -6.70 -3.52
N ALA A 27 6.97 -6.63 -2.77
CA ALA A 27 8.30 -7.01 -3.25
C ALA A 27 8.38 -8.51 -3.64
N GLN A 28 7.57 -9.38 -3.03
CA GLN A 28 7.44 -10.77 -3.51
C GLN A 28 6.67 -10.83 -4.83
N ALA A 29 5.58 -10.08 -4.95
CA ALA A 29 4.79 -10.00 -6.19
C ALA A 29 5.63 -9.46 -7.36
N ALA A 30 6.46 -8.43 -7.16
CA ALA A 30 7.36 -7.91 -8.20
C ALA A 30 8.35 -8.97 -8.72
N ARG A 31 8.89 -9.82 -7.83
CA ARG A 31 9.76 -10.94 -8.23
C ARG A 31 9.04 -11.97 -9.09
N ILE A 32 7.77 -12.24 -8.77
CA ILE A 32 6.92 -13.13 -9.57
C ILE A 32 6.66 -12.48 -10.94
N LYS A 33 6.19 -11.23 -10.97
CA LYS A 33 5.92 -10.45 -12.20
C LYS A 33 7.13 -10.45 -13.14
N LYS A 34 8.33 -10.18 -12.61
CA LYS A 34 9.59 -10.22 -13.38
C LYS A 34 9.81 -11.56 -14.07
N ARG A 35 9.54 -12.67 -13.39
CA ARG A 35 9.74 -14.03 -13.91
C ARG A 35 8.76 -14.36 -15.04
N ILE A 36 7.53 -13.85 -14.96
CA ILE A 36 6.45 -14.15 -15.92
C ILE A 36 6.20 -13.03 -16.93
N GLY A 37 7.05 -11.99 -16.95
CA GLY A 37 6.96 -10.89 -17.91
C GLY A 37 5.78 -9.94 -17.72
N LEU A 38 5.24 -9.81 -16.50
CA LEU A 38 4.17 -8.85 -16.21
C LEU A 38 4.73 -7.45 -15.86
N PRO A 39 4.05 -6.37 -16.27
CA PRO A 39 4.40 -5.01 -15.88
C PRO A 39 4.13 -4.76 -14.39
N ALA A 40 4.78 -3.73 -13.82
CA ALA A 40 4.49 -3.32 -12.44
C ALA A 40 3.04 -2.85 -12.30
N ARG A 41 2.59 -1.99 -13.23
CA ARG A 41 1.23 -1.45 -13.27
C ARG A 41 0.27 -2.38 -14.00
N ILE A 42 -0.84 -2.69 -13.33
CA ILE A 42 -2.01 -3.37 -13.90
C ILE A 42 -3.23 -2.58 -13.41
N ASP A 43 -3.84 -1.77 -14.28
CA ASP A 43 -4.83 -0.76 -13.88
C ASP A 43 -6.04 -1.35 -13.15
N ASP A 44 -6.60 -2.46 -13.65
CA ASP A 44 -7.73 -3.14 -12.99
C ASP A 44 -7.38 -3.55 -11.56
N ARG A 45 -6.13 -3.99 -11.32
CA ARG A 45 -5.67 -4.37 -9.99
C ARG A 45 -5.50 -3.16 -9.08
N VAL A 46 -5.08 -2.02 -9.61
CA VAL A 46 -4.98 -0.76 -8.85
C VAL A 46 -6.36 -0.34 -8.36
N GLU A 47 -7.34 -0.28 -9.26
CA GLU A 47 -8.70 0.13 -8.92
C GLU A 47 -9.38 -0.86 -7.97
N GLU A 48 -9.16 -2.16 -8.14
CA GLU A 48 -9.67 -3.17 -7.21
C GLU A 48 -9.11 -2.95 -5.78
N VAL A 49 -7.80 -2.76 -5.65
CA VAL A 49 -7.14 -2.57 -4.34
C VAL A 49 -7.61 -1.28 -3.66
N VAL A 50 -7.78 -0.20 -4.42
CA VAL A 50 -8.32 1.08 -3.91
C VAL A 50 -9.77 0.92 -3.48
N ALA A 51 -10.62 0.32 -4.32
CA ALA A 51 -12.03 0.08 -3.99
C ALA A 51 -12.19 -0.84 -2.77
N ASN A 52 -11.32 -1.85 -2.62
CA ASN A 52 -11.33 -2.74 -1.45
C ASN A 52 -11.05 -1.95 -0.17
N ALA A 53 -10.04 -1.08 -0.18
CA ALA A 53 -9.72 -0.20 0.95
C ALA A 53 -10.89 0.74 1.29
N GLY A 54 -11.51 1.34 0.28
CA GLY A 54 -12.70 2.18 0.45
C GLY A 54 -13.88 1.43 1.08
N ARG A 55 -14.15 0.19 0.67
CA ARG A 55 -15.19 -0.65 1.31
C ARG A 55 -14.85 -0.99 2.76
N HIS A 56 -13.59 -1.31 3.05
CA HIS A 56 -13.15 -1.58 4.42
C HIS A 56 -13.24 -0.34 5.33
N ALA A 57 -12.94 0.84 4.80
CA ALA A 57 -13.08 2.12 5.48
C ALA A 57 -14.53 2.40 5.85
N ALA A 58 -15.43 2.35 4.86
CA ALA A 58 -16.85 2.60 5.06
C ALA A 58 -17.45 1.65 6.11
N SER A 59 -17.09 0.36 6.08
CA SER A 59 -17.55 -0.63 7.08
C SER A 59 -17.09 -0.35 8.52
N ARG A 60 -16.11 0.54 8.71
CA ARG A 60 -15.53 0.92 10.00
C ARG A 60 -15.86 2.37 10.40
N GLY A 61 -16.77 3.03 9.67
CA GLY A 61 -17.15 4.42 9.93
C GLY A 61 -16.08 5.45 9.53
N LEU A 62 -15.11 5.07 8.68
CA LEU A 62 -14.11 5.98 8.13
C LEU A 62 -14.60 6.58 6.80
N ASP A 63 -14.14 7.79 6.50
CA ASP A 63 -14.38 8.43 5.20
C ASP A 63 -13.76 7.57 4.08
N ARG A 64 -14.63 7.10 3.19
CA ARG A 64 -14.26 6.26 2.06
C ARG A 64 -13.30 6.96 1.11
N ALA A 65 -13.61 8.20 0.73
CA ALA A 65 -12.82 8.95 -0.25
C ALA A 65 -11.43 9.27 0.29
N LEU A 66 -11.33 9.59 1.59
CA LEU A 66 -10.05 9.80 2.26
C LEU A 66 -9.17 8.55 2.20
N ILE A 67 -9.71 7.38 2.56
CA ILE A 67 -8.94 6.13 2.56
C ILE A 67 -8.58 5.71 1.13
N GLU A 68 -9.48 5.86 0.16
CA GLU A 68 -9.17 5.60 -1.26
C GLU A 68 -7.99 6.45 -1.75
N ASN A 69 -7.95 7.75 -1.39
CA ASN A 69 -6.84 8.64 -1.75
C ASN A 69 -5.51 8.20 -1.12
N ILE A 70 -5.50 7.89 0.18
CA ILE A 70 -4.31 7.36 0.87
C ILE A 70 -3.84 6.06 0.20
N TRP A 71 -4.77 5.15 -0.11
CA TRP A 71 -4.43 3.88 -0.75
C TRP A 71 -3.86 4.07 -2.16
N ARG A 72 -4.38 5.03 -2.92
CA ARG A 72 -3.85 5.36 -4.25
C ARG A 72 -2.40 5.82 -4.13
N GLN A 73 -2.06 6.72 -3.21
CA GLN A 73 -0.68 7.15 -2.98
C GLN A 73 0.25 5.97 -2.61
N LEU A 74 -0.21 5.07 -1.74
CA LEU A 74 0.55 3.87 -1.36
C LEU A 74 0.76 2.89 -2.52
N VAL A 75 -0.22 2.75 -3.41
CA VAL A 75 -0.12 1.89 -4.60
C VAL A 75 0.81 2.51 -5.65
N GLU A 76 0.69 3.81 -5.92
CA GLU A 76 1.56 4.50 -6.88
C GLU A 76 3.03 4.48 -6.43
N ALA A 77 3.30 4.71 -5.14
CA ALA A 77 4.65 4.58 -4.60
C ALA A 77 5.22 3.17 -4.75
N ALA A 78 4.38 2.15 -4.59
CA ALA A 78 4.77 0.75 -4.77
C ALA A 78 5.07 0.43 -6.24
N ILE A 79 4.21 0.86 -7.17
CA ILE A 79 4.42 0.71 -8.63
C ILE A 79 5.75 1.34 -9.04
N ALA A 80 6.02 2.57 -8.62
CA ALA A 80 7.27 3.26 -8.93
C ALA A 80 8.51 2.48 -8.45
N GLN A 81 8.43 1.82 -7.28
CA GLN A 81 9.51 0.97 -6.80
C GLN A 81 9.62 -0.35 -7.58
N GLU A 82 8.49 -0.99 -7.90
CA GLU A 82 8.47 -2.19 -8.72
C GLU A 82 9.08 -1.90 -10.11
N ASP A 83 8.73 -0.78 -10.75
CA ASP A 83 9.29 -0.37 -12.04
C ASP A 83 10.81 -0.23 -12.01
N ARG A 84 11.35 0.44 -10.98
CA ARG A 84 12.80 0.50 -10.76
C ARG A 84 13.43 -0.90 -10.67
N TYR A 85 12.82 -1.79 -9.89
CA TYR A 85 13.29 -3.17 -9.73
C TYR A 85 13.22 -4.01 -11.03
N LEU A 86 12.18 -3.81 -11.83
CA LEU A 86 12.01 -4.49 -13.12
C LEU A 86 13.04 -4.01 -14.14
N ASN A 87 13.28 -2.69 -14.19
CA ASN A 87 14.22 -2.06 -15.12
C ASN A 87 15.70 -2.19 -14.71
N GLY A 88 15.98 -2.65 -13.49
CA GLY A 88 17.35 -2.88 -13.01
C GLY A 88 17.97 -1.67 -12.30
N ASP A 89 17.22 -0.58 -12.14
CA ASP A 89 17.59 0.55 -11.30
C ASP A 89 17.47 0.12 -9.84
N ARG A 90 18.59 -0.31 -9.24
CA ARG A 90 18.63 -0.47 -7.78
C ARG A 90 18.78 0.91 -7.13
N PRO A 91 18.10 1.17 -6.00
CA PRO A 91 18.40 2.32 -5.15
C PRO A 91 19.81 2.23 -4.58
#